data_AF-A0A7S0N856-F1
#
_entry.id   AF-A0A7S0N856-F1
#
_cell.length_a   1.000
_cell.length_b   1.000
_cell.length_c   1.000
_cell.angle_alpha   90.00
_cell.angle_beta   90.00
_cell.angle_gamma   90.00
#
_symmetry.space_group_name_H-M   'P 1'
#
loop_
_entity.id
_entity.type
_entity.pdbx_description
1 polymer ?
#
loop_
_entity_poly.entity_id
_entity_poly.type
_entity_poly.pdbx_seq_one_letter_code
_entity_poly.pdbx_strand_id
1 'polypeptide(L)'
;YERHMPALLQPLARPAPTPPTDAAGRPAATAEWVRLRESWSEACGQVVEVLSLCVQQHGHRIKYFALRHKVIDKVAALLRQRDKVLALSALRFLRQCIGADDFYGRYMAKNDLLGDVAKLLELHVRRDNLINSAVLELIEFIRQKNMRGLIRYFVSRHAGVFRHVTYVDTFRLLLIRHEENEAADMAARARGSDARAGGRGDG
;
A
#
# COMPACT_ATOMS: atom_id res chain seq x y z
N TYR A 1 -14.64 21.76 9.50
CA TYR A 1 -14.04 20.61 8.80
C TYR A 1 -15.00 19.42 8.69
N GLU A 2 -15.67 18.97 9.75
CA GLU A 2 -16.49 17.74 9.72
C GLU A 2 -17.72 17.74 8.79
N ARG A 3 -18.32 18.90 8.45
CA ARG A 3 -19.56 18.97 7.67
C ARG A 3 -19.40 18.61 6.18
N HIS A 4 -18.24 18.88 5.58
CA HIS A 4 -18.02 18.71 4.13
C HIS A 4 -17.07 17.57 3.77
N MET A 5 -16.27 17.07 4.72
CA MET A 5 -15.30 16.00 4.43
C MET A 5 -15.93 14.65 4.03
N PRO A 6 -17.09 14.23 4.56
CA PRO A 6 -17.76 13.02 4.06
C PRO A 6 -18.17 13.14 2.58
N ALA A 7 -18.55 14.34 2.14
CA ALA A 7 -18.91 14.59 0.74
C ALA A 7 -17.68 14.50 -0.18
N LEU A 8 -16.51 14.96 0.27
CA LEU A 8 -15.25 14.82 -0.49
C LEU A 8 -14.92 13.35 -0.77
N LEU A 9 -15.22 12.44 0.15
CA LEU A 9 -14.95 11.01 -0.01
C LEU A 9 -16.03 10.26 -0.79
N GLN A 10 -17.09 10.94 -1.26
CA GLN A 10 -18.21 10.29 -1.93
C GLN A 10 -17.79 9.47 -3.17
N PRO A 11 -16.86 9.93 -4.04
CA PRO A 11 -16.39 9.13 -5.18
C PRO A 11 -15.76 7.80 -4.73
N LEU A 12 -14.93 7.84 -3.68
CA LEU A 12 -14.27 6.68 -3.10
C LEU A 12 -15.20 5.75 -2.31
N ALA A 13 -16.35 6.25 -1.86
CA ALA A 13 -17.34 5.47 -1.12
C ALA A 13 -18.27 4.67 -2.05
N ARG A 14 -18.41 5.09 -3.31
CA ARG A 14 -19.25 4.40 -4.30
C ARG A 14 -18.45 3.25 -4.94
N PRO A 15 -19.05 2.06 -5.11
CA PRO A 15 -18.42 0.98 -5.86
C PRO A 15 -18.23 1.41 -7.32
N ALA A 16 -17.22 0.85 -7.96
CA ALA A 16 -16.92 1.16 -9.35
C ALA A 16 -18.07 0.69 -10.26
N PRO A 17 -18.48 1.47 -11.28
CA PRO A 17 -19.58 1.11 -12.17
C PRO A 17 -19.36 -0.25 -12.85
N THR A 18 -20.35 -1.14 -12.77
CA THR A 18 -20.34 -2.47 -13.41
C THR A 18 -20.96 -2.39 -14.81
N PRO A 19 -20.42 -3.13 -15.80
CA PRO A 19 -20.98 -3.12 -17.15
C PRO A 19 -22.40 -3.71 -17.15
N PRO A 20 -23.34 -3.13 -17.91
CA PRO A 20 -24.66 -3.73 -18.09
C PRO A 20 -24.53 -5.10 -18.75
N THR A 21 -25.53 -5.94 -18.55
CA THR A 21 -25.50 -7.34 -18.97
C THR A 21 -26.49 -7.55 -20.13
N ASP A 22 -26.09 -8.26 -21.18
CA ASP A 22 -26.98 -8.63 -22.28
C ASP A 22 -28.01 -9.69 -21.84
N ALA A 23 -28.97 -10.01 -22.72
CA ALA A 23 -30.00 -11.02 -22.46
C ALA A 23 -29.42 -12.43 -22.18
N ALA A 24 -28.15 -12.68 -22.52
CA ALA A 24 -27.44 -13.92 -22.28
C ALA A 24 -26.51 -13.88 -21.06
N GLY A 25 -26.56 -12.82 -20.24
CA GLY A 25 -25.72 -12.73 -19.04
C GLY A 25 -24.30 -12.21 -19.28
N ARG A 26 -23.96 -11.72 -20.48
CA ARG A 26 -22.60 -11.26 -20.83
C ARG A 26 -22.45 -9.75 -20.64
N PRO A 27 -21.29 -9.27 -20.17
CA PRO A 27 -21.04 -7.84 -20.02
C PRO A 27 -21.04 -7.14 -21.40
N ALA A 28 -21.92 -6.16 -21.57
CA ALA A 28 -22.04 -5.32 -22.75
C ALA A 28 -21.59 -3.89 -22.41
N ALA A 29 -20.43 -3.48 -22.92
CA ALA A 29 -19.91 -2.13 -22.68
C ALA A 29 -20.66 -1.10 -23.54
N THR A 30 -21.74 -0.52 -23.02
CA THR A 30 -22.45 0.58 -23.68
C THR A 30 -21.64 1.88 -23.61
N ALA A 31 -21.82 2.78 -24.57
CA ALA A 31 -21.16 4.09 -24.57
C ALA A 31 -21.44 4.91 -23.30
N GLU A 32 -22.66 4.79 -22.76
CA GLU A 32 -23.04 5.41 -21.48
C GLU A 32 -22.26 4.82 -20.30
N TRP A 33 -22.13 3.48 -20.23
CA TRP A 33 -21.35 2.84 -19.18
C TRP A 33 -19.87 3.25 -19.23
N VAL A 34 -19.28 3.33 -20.43
CA VAL A 34 -17.89 3.79 -20.60
C VAL A 34 -17.72 5.20 -20.02
N ARG A 35 -18.61 6.14 -20.39
CA ARG A 35 -18.57 7.52 -19.89
C ARG A 35 -18.75 7.60 -18.37
N LEU A 36 -19.68 6.83 -17.82
CA LEU A 36 -19.90 6.77 -16.37
C LEU A 36 -18.66 6.22 -15.64
N ARG A 37 -18.01 5.22 -16.24
CA ARG A 37 -16.79 4.62 -15.70
C ARG A 37 -15.61 5.58 -15.71
N GLU A 38 -15.41 6.30 -16.81
CA GLU A 38 -14.38 7.34 -16.96
C GLU A 38 -14.59 8.47 -15.94
N SER A 39 -15.82 8.99 -15.84
CA SER A 39 -16.17 10.03 -14.87
C SER A 39 -15.94 9.59 -13.42
N TRP A 40 -16.26 8.34 -13.08
CA TRP A 40 -15.97 7.78 -11.75
C TRP A 40 -14.47 7.69 -11.48
N SER A 41 -13.68 7.22 -12.47
CA SER A 41 -12.22 7.14 -12.37
C SER A 41 -11.59 8.51 -12.14
N GLU A 42 -12.01 9.52 -12.91
CA GLU A 42 -11.53 10.90 -12.79
C GLU A 42 -11.83 11.49 -11.41
N ALA A 43 -13.08 11.36 -10.94
CA ALA A 43 -13.48 11.85 -9.63
C ALA A 43 -12.70 11.16 -8.50
N CYS A 44 -12.46 9.85 -8.59
CA CYS A 44 -11.61 9.15 -7.63
C CYS A 44 -10.17 9.63 -7.67
N GLY A 45 -9.62 9.84 -8.87
CA GLY A 45 -8.27 10.37 -9.07
C GLY A 45 -8.07 11.73 -8.41
N GLN A 46 -8.97 12.69 -8.68
CA GLN A 46 -8.94 14.02 -8.08
C GLN A 46 -9.01 13.98 -6.55
N VAL A 47 -9.90 13.13 -5.99
CA VAL A 47 -9.99 12.97 -4.53
C VAL A 47 -8.69 12.39 -3.96
N VAL A 48 -8.09 11.39 -4.61
CA VAL A 48 -6.82 10.80 -4.19
C VAL A 48 -5.69 11.82 -4.23
N GLU A 49 -5.63 12.69 -5.24
CA GLU A 49 -4.64 13.76 -5.32
C GLU A 49 -4.78 14.77 -4.18
N VAL A 50 -6.00 15.23 -3.90
CA VAL A 50 -6.27 16.13 -2.76
C VAL A 50 -5.85 15.47 -1.45
N LEU A 51 -6.22 14.21 -1.24
CA LEU A 51 -5.83 13.47 -0.04
C LEU A 51 -4.31 13.29 0.09
N SER A 52 -3.62 13.07 -1.04
CA SER A 52 -2.15 12.97 -1.09
C SER A 52 -1.51 14.28 -0.62
N LEU A 53 -1.98 15.42 -1.13
CA LEU A 53 -1.55 16.76 -0.69
C LEU A 53 -1.83 16.96 0.79
N CYS A 54 -3.01 16.58 1.29
CA CYS A 54 -3.32 16.73 2.71
C CYS A 54 -2.39 15.89 3.60
N VAL A 55 -2.04 14.67 3.20
CA VAL A 55 -1.04 13.85 3.92
C VAL A 55 0.34 14.52 3.88
N GLN A 56 0.74 15.10 2.75
CA GLN A 56 2.00 15.85 2.65
C GLN A 56 2.08 17.03 3.62
N GLN A 57 1.05 17.86 3.62
CA GLN A 57 1.07 19.17 4.25
C GLN A 57 0.74 19.10 5.74
N HIS A 58 -0.03 18.09 6.16
CA HIS A 58 -0.52 17.99 7.52
C HIS A 58 0.00 16.77 8.27
N GLY A 59 0.70 15.84 7.60
CA GLY A 59 1.37 14.69 8.19
C GLY A 59 0.48 13.90 9.15
N HIS A 60 0.80 13.95 10.45
CA HIS A 60 0.05 13.24 11.49
C HIS A 60 -1.32 13.85 11.80
N ARG A 61 -1.59 15.12 11.47
CA ARG A 61 -2.86 15.79 11.85
C ARG A 61 -4.07 15.22 11.09
N ILE A 62 -3.88 14.76 9.85
CA ILE A 62 -4.95 14.12 9.06
C ILE A 62 -5.18 12.65 9.42
N LYS A 63 -4.30 12.05 10.23
CA LYS A 63 -4.34 10.62 10.58
C LYS A 63 -5.68 10.16 11.15
N TYR A 64 -6.24 10.93 12.10
CA TYR A 64 -7.52 10.58 12.71
C TYR A 64 -8.66 10.61 11.70
N PHE A 65 -8.64 11.58 10.78
CA PHE A 65 -9.59 11.64 9.69
C PHE A 65 -9.44 10.43 8.74
N ALA A 66 -8.21 10.14 8.31
CA ALA A 66 -7.93 9.03 7.40
C ALA A 66 -8.40 7.68 7.97
N LEU A 67 -8.21 7.47 9.28
CA LEU A 67 -8.67 6.27 9.98
C LEU A 67 -10.19 6.23 10.14
N ARG A 68 -10.79 7.29 10.69
CA ARG A 68 -12.24 7.34 10.98
C ARG A 68 -13.06 7.05 9.73
N HIS A 69 -12.60 7.52 8.57
CA HIS A 69 -13.31 7.36 7.30
C HIS A 69 -12.77 6.24 6.41
N LYS A 70 -11.85 5.40 6.91
CA LYS A 70 -11.20 4.29 6.18
C LYS A 70 -10.68 4.73 4.81
N VAL A 71 -10.03 5.89 4.77
CA VAL A 71 -9.54 6.49 3.52
C VAL A 71 -8.52 5.55 2.86
N ILE A 72 -7.59 5.03 3.66
CA ILE A 72 -6.52 4.18 3.16
C ILE A 72 -7.08 2.90 2.55
N ASP A 73 -8.05 2.27 3.19
CA ASP A 73 -8.73 1.06 2.70
C ASP A 73 -9.41 1.33 1.34
N LYS A 74 -10.11 2.46 1.22
CA LYS A 74 -10.79 2.86 -0.01
C LYS A 74 -9.81 3.13 -1.14
N VAL A 75 -8.70 3.83 -0.85
CA VAL A 75 -7.66 4.10 -1.86
C VAL A 75 -6.91 2.83 -2.24
N ALA A 76 -6.59 1.95 -1.29
CA ALA A 76 -5.97 0.65 -1.58
C ALA A 76 -6.86 -0.21 -2.49
N ALA A 77 -8.18 -0.16 -2.33
CA ALA A 77 -9.11 -0.88 -3.21
C ALA A 77 -9.06 -0.41 -4.67
N LEU A 78 -8.56 0.80 -4.94
CA LEU A 78 -8.37 1.31 -6.31
C LEU A 78 -7.24 0.60 -7.07
N LEU A 79 -6.29 -0.02 -6.36
CA LEU A 79 -5.20 -0.81 -6.97
C LEU A 79 -5.73 -2.00 -7.78
N ARG A 80 -6.94 -2.47 -7.49
CA ARG A 80 -7.59 -3.58 -8.20
C ARG A 80 -8.31 -3.14 -9.47
N GLN A 81 -8.40 -1.84 -9.75
CA GLN A 81 -9.08 -1.34 -10.93
C GLN A 81 -8.20 -1.51 -12.18
N ARG A 82 -8.84 -1.68 -13.34
CA ARG A 82 -8.14 -1.81 -14.63
C ARG A 82 -7.49 -0.50 -15.10
N ASP A 83 -7.90 0.62 -14.52
CA ASP A 83 -7.39 1.94 -14.82
C ASP A 83 -5.98 2.11 -14.23
N LYS A 84 -4.98 2.15 -15.11
CA LYS A 84 -3.57 2.26 -14.73
C LYS A 84 -3.25 3.61 -14.08
N VAL A 85 -3.87 4.68 -14.55
CA VAL A 85 -3.64 6.02 -14.00
C VAL A 85 -4.16 6.07 -12.58
N LEU A 86 -5.36 5.55 -12.35
CA LEU A 86 -5.95 5.49 -11.02
C LEU A 86 -5.14 4.60 -10.06
N ALA A 87 -4.66 3.45 -10.53
CA ALA A 87 -3.78 2.57 -9.75
C ALA A 87 -2.46 3.27 -9.37
N LEU A 88 -1.86 4.03 -10.29
CA LEU A 88 -0.65 4.81 -10.02
C LEU A 88 -0.91 5.92 -8.99
N SER A 89 -2.02 6.64 -9.10
CA SER A 89 -2.41 7.65 -8.10
C SER A 89 -2.59 7.04 -6.72
N ALA A 90 -3.22 5.85 -6.63
CA ALA A 90 -3.34 5.11 -5.39
C ALA A 90 -1.99 4.67 -4.81
N LEU A 91 -1.07 4.14 -5.64
CA LEU A 91 0.28 3.77 -5.20
C LEU A 91 1.04 4.98 -4.64
N ARG A 92 0.97 6.14 -5.31
CA ARG A 92 1.59 7.39 -4.86
C ARG A 92 1.04 7.83 -3.50
N PHE A 93 -0.28 7.76 -3.32
CA PHE A 93 -0.91 8.07 -2.03
C PHE A 93 -0.44 7.15 -0.90
N LEU A 94 -0.39 5.82 -1.14
CA LEU A 94 0.07 4.86 -0.14
C LEU A 94 1.54 5.11 0.24
N ARG A 95 2.38 5.35 -0.76
CA ARG A 95 3.79 5.71 -0.60
C ARG A 95 3.97 6.97 0.26
N GLN A 96 3.11 7.96 0.05
CA GLN A 96 3.11 9.21 0.82
C GLN A 96 2.70 9.00 2.27
N CYS A 97 1.67 8.20 2.52
CA CYS A 97 1.27 7.82 3.87
C CYS A 97 2.41 7.11 4.61
N ILE A 98 3.04 6.11 3.98
CA ILE A 98 4.17 5.36 4.55
C ILE A 98 5.34 6.29 4.90
N GLY A 99 5.60 7.31 4.08
CA GLY A 99 6.66 8.30 4.34
C GLY A 99 6.30 9.34 5.42
N ALA A 100 5.02 9.53 5.73
CA ALA A 100 4.57 10.59 6.63
C ALA A 100 4.59 10.21 8.11
N ASP A 101 4.20 8.98 8.46
CA ASP A 101 4.16 8.46 9.83
C ASP A 101 4.22 6.93 9.81
N ASP A 102 5.09 6.34 10.64
CA ASP A 102 5.23 4.87 10.82
C ASP A 102 3.90 4.16 11.12
N PHE A 103 2.97 4.86 11.78
CA PHE A 103 1.65 4.35 12.03
C PHE A 103 0.91 3.90 10.75
N TYR A 104 1.02 4.65 9.66
CA TYR A 104 0.34 4.30 8.41
C TYR A 104 0.83 2.95 7.88
N GLY A 105 2.14 2.73 7.90
CA GLY A 105 2.74 1.46 7.53
C GLY A 105 2.23 0.31 8.40
N ARG A 106 2.20 0.50 9.73
CA ARG A 106 1.65 -0.50 10.66
C ARG A 106 0.17 -0.79 10.41
N TYR A 107 -0.63 0.24 10.17
CA TYR A 107 -2.06 0.09 9.86
C TYR A 107 -2.27 -0.70 8.56
N MET A 108 -1.55 -0.35 7.50
CA MET A 108 -1.66 -1.03 6.21
C MET A 108 -1.24 -2.50 6.29
N ALA A 109 -0.12 -2.79 6.97
CA ALA A 109 0.35 -4.16 7.16
C ALA A 109 -0.62 -5.00 8.01
N LYS A 110 -1.19 -4.42 9.08
CA LYS A 110 -2.15 -5.11 9.95
C LYS A 110 -3.44 -5.49 9.21
N ASN A 111 -3.91 -4.63 8.31
CA ASN A 111 -5.16 -4.82 7.55
C ASN A 111 -4.93 -5.40 6.14
N ASP A 112 -3.72 -5.87 5.84
CA ASP A 112 -3.35 -6.45 4.54
C ASP A 112 -3.58 -5.55 3.31
N LEU A 113 -3.52 -4.23 3.49
CA LEU A 113 -3.81 -3.27 2.41
C LEU A 113 -2.69 -3.17 1.36
N LEU A 114 -1.50 -3.70 1.67
CA LEU A 114 -0.37 -3.74 0.75
C LEU A 114 -0.32 -5.05 -0.07
N GLY A 115 -1.22 -6.00 0.19
CA GLY A 115 -1.29 -7.24 -0.57
C GLY A 115 -1.63 -7.00 -2.04
N ASP A 116 -2.48 -5.99 -2.32
CA ASP A 116 -2.82 -5.61 -3.69
C ASP A 116 -1.65 -4.93 -4.43
N VAL A 117 -0.67 -4.37 -3.71
CA VAL A 117 0.58 -3.87 -4.30
C VAL A 117 1.42 -5.04 -4.81
N ALA A 118 1.56 -6.11 -4.02
CA ALA A 118 2.29 -7.30 -4.42
C ALA A 118 1.61 -8.02 -5.60
N LYS A 119 0.28 -8.11 -5.60
CA LYS A 119 -0.48 -8.66 -6.74
C LYS A 119 -0.31 -7.82 -8.00
N LEU A 120 -0.30 -6.49 -7.88
CA LEU A 120 -0.06 -5.61 -9.02
C LEU A 120 1.29 -5.88 -9.68
N LEU A 121 2.33 -6.08 -8.86
CA LEU A 121 3.66 -6.48 -9.35
C LEU A 121 3.60 -7.81 -10.09
N GLU A 122 2.99 -8.83 -9.50
CA GLU A 122 2.88 -10.17 -10.10
C GLU A 122 2.18 -10.14 -11.47
N LEU A 123 1.07 -9.40 -11.57
CA LEU A 123 0.31 -9.23 -12.82
C LEU A 123 1.10 -8.51 -13.92
N HIS A 124 2.01 -7.62 -13.54
CA HIS A 124 2.75 -6.75 -14.48
C HIS A 124 4.23 -7.12 -14.61
N VAL A 125 4.71 -8.16 -13.94
CA VAL A 125 6.13 -8.49 -13.76
C VAL A 125 6.91 -8.65 -15.08
N ARG A 126 6.22 -9.02 -16.17
CA ARG A 126 6.80 -9.25 -17.51
C ARG A 126 6.74 -8.03 -18.44
N ARG A 127 6.15 -6.92 -18.00
CA ARG A 127 5.98 -5.71 -18.80
C ARG A 127 6.60 -4.55 -18.05
N ASP A 128 7.77 -4.10 -18.49
CA ASP A 128 8.37 -2.85 -18.00
C ASP A 128 7.41 -1.70 -18.28
N ASN A 129 6.67 -1.31 -17.25
CA ASN A 129 5.69 -0.25 -17.32
C ASN A 129 5.71 0.55 -16.03
N LEU A 130 5.12 1.74 -16.08
CA LEU A 130 5.15 2.71 -15.01
C LEU A 130 4.67 2.18 -13.64
N ILE A 131 3.76 1.18 -13.62
CA ILE A 131 3.30 0.53 -12.38
C ILE A 131 4.44 -0.24 -11.73
N ASN A 132 5.23 -1.01 -12.50
CA ASN A 132 6.38 -1.73 -11.94
C ASN A 132 7.38 -0.75 -11.35
N SER A 133 7.70 0.33 -12.05
CA SER A 133 8.59 1.37 -11.53
C SER A 133 8.08 2.01 -10.23
N ALA A 134 6.76 2.25 -10.13
CA ALA A 134 6.15 2.80 -8.92
C ALA A 134 6.18 1.80 -7.74
N VAL A 135 5.93 0.51 -7.99
CA VAL A 135 6.04 -0.53 -6.96
C VAL A 135 7.50 -0.69 -6.51
N LEU A 136 8.44 -0.70 -7.45
CA LEU A 136 9.87 -0.77 -7.14
C LEU A 136 10.32 0.40 -6.28
N GLU A 137 9.92 1.64 -6.62
CA GLU A 137 10.22 2.82 -5.79
C GLU A 137 9.68 2.66 -4.37
N LEU A 138 8.44 2.18 -4.21
CA LEU A 138 7.85 1.98 -2.89
C LEU A 138 8.62 0.96 -2.05
N ILE A 139 8.94 -0.19 -2.64
CA ILE A 139 9.68 -1.25 -1.93
C ILE A 139 11.10 -0.80 -1.61
N GLU A 140 11.75 -0.10 -2.54
CA GLU A 140 13.09 0.45 -2.36
C GLU A 140 13.11 1.51 -1.25
N PHE A 141 12.10 2.39 -1.20
CA PHE A 141 11.95 3.35 -0.11
C PHE A 141 11.82 2.66 1.26
N ILE A 142 10.96 1.65 1.36
CA ILE A 142 10.76 0.85 2.58
C ILE A 142 12.08 0.20 3.04
N ARG A 143 12.83 -0.37 2.09
CA ARG A 143 14.14 -1.00 2.33
C ARG A 143 15.19 0.01 2.80
N GLN A 144 15.33 1.12 2.09
CA GLN A 144 16.32 2.16 2.39
C GLN A 144 16.08 2.81 3.75
N LYS A 145 14.82 3.07 4.10
CA LYS A 145 14.44 3.59 5.44
C LYS A 145 14.45 2.51 6.53
N ASN A 146 14.79 1.27 6.20
CA ASN A 146 14.76 0.11 7.07
C ASN A 146 13.46 -0.01 7.89
N MET A 147 12.31 0.11 7.24
CA MET A 147 11.00 0.03 7.90
C MET A 147 10.68 -1.42 8.26
N ARG A 148 11.29 -1.92 9.35
CA ARG A 148 11.34 -3.35 9.74
C ARG A 148 9.98 -4.04 9.71
N GLY A 149 8.93 -3.38 10.21
CA GLY A 149 7.57 -3.93 10.22
C GLY A 149 7.00 -4.18 8.81
N LEU A 150 7.24 -3.24 7.89
CA LEU A 150 6.81 -3.37 6.49
C LEU A 150 7.67 -4.37 5.72
N ILE A 151 8.98 -4.37 5.94
CA ILE A 151 9.89 -5.36 5.36
C ILE A 151 9.44 -6.77 5.75
N ARG A 152 9.22 -7.01 7.05
CA ARG A 152 8.71 -8.29 7.57
C ARG A 152 7.36 -8.65 6.95
N TYR A 153 6.43 -7.70 6.86
CA TYR A 153 5.12 -7.91 6.23
C TYR A 153 5.26 -8.43 4.79
N PHE A 154 6.06 -7.73 3.97
CA PHE A 154 6.23 -8.05 2.56
C PHE A 154 6.93 -9.40 2.38
N VAL A 155 8.02 -9.66 3.10
CA VAL A 155 8.76 -10.92 2.98
C VAL A 155 7.95 -12.11 3.48
N SER A 156 7.28 -11.99 4.63
CA SER A 156 6.48 -13.10 5.19
C SER A 156 5.32 -13.55 4.30
N ARG A 157 4.74 -12.63 3.51
CA ARG A 157 3.54 -12.91 2.70
C ARG A 157 3.83 -13.08 1.20
N HIS A 158 4.86 -12.41 0.68
CA HIS A 158 5.05 -12.24 -0.76
C HIS A 158 6.46 -12.59 -1.24
N ALA A 159 7.31 -13.20 -0.40
CA ALA A 159 8.66 -13.63 -0.80
C ALA A 159 8.67 -14.51 -2.06
N GLY A 160 7.64 -15.34 -2.27
CA GLY A 160 7.51 -16.14 -3.50
C GLY A 160 7.55 -15.28 -4.75
N VAL A 161 6.67 -14.27 -4.82
CA VAL A 161 6.61 -13.31 -5.94
C VAL A 161 7.97 -12.63 -6.15
N PHE A 162 8.58 -12.16 -5.05
CA PHE A 162 9.84 -11.41 -5.09
C PHE A 162 11.04 -12.22 -5.59
N ARG A 163 11.10 -13.52 -5.30
CA ARG A 163 12.18 -14.40 -5.78
C ARG A 163 12.15 -14.60 -7.30
N HIS A 164 10.98 -14.44 -7.93
CA HIS A 164 10.84 -14.56 -9.38
C HIS A 164 11.18 -13.28 -10.13
N VAL A 165 11.40 -12.16 -9.43
CA VAL A 165 11.77 -10.88 -10.05
C VAL A 165 13.29 -10.74 -10.08
N THR A 166 13.91 -11.10 -11.20
CA THR A 166 15.38 -11.16 -11.33
C THR A 166 15.99 -10.01 -12.13
N TYR A 167 15.17 -9.18 -12.78
CA TYR A 167 15.67 -8.07 -13.62
C TYR A 167 16.12 -6.84 -12.81
N VAL A 168 15.87 -6.82 -11.49
CA VAL A 168 16.30 -5.78 -10.56
C VAL A 168 16.73 -6.38 -9.22
N ASP A 169 17.67 -5.73 -8.56
CA ASP A 169 18.19 -6.16 -7.26
C ASP A 169 17.28 -5.81 -6.07
N THR A 170 16.32 -4.89 -6.23
CA THR A 170 15.47 -4.35 -5.15
C THR A 170 14.90 -5.43 -4.24
N PHE A 171 14.34 -6.49 -4.82
CA PHE A 171 13.70 -7.57 -4.08
C PHE A 171 14.68 -8.51 -3.40
N ARG A 172 15.80 -8.84 -4.07
CA ARG A 172 16.90 -9.60 -3.47
C ARG A 172 17.46 -8.85 -2.25
N LEU A 173 17.71 -7.55 -2.39
CA LEU A 173 18.20 -6.70 -1.31
C LEU A 173 17.18 -6.54 -0.18
N LEU A 174 15.87 -6.57 -0.48
CA LEU A 174 14.82 -6.57 0.55
C LEU A 174 14.86 -7.85 1.40
N LEU A 175 15.06 -9.02 0.78
CA LEU A 175 15.19 -10.30 1.48
C LEU A 175 16.43 -10.32 2.39
N ILE A 176 17.58 -9.90 1.87
CA ILE A 176 18.82 -9.79 2.67
C ILE A 176 18.60 -8.86 3.86
N ARG A 177 17.99 -7.68 3.63
CA ARG A 177 17.68 -6.74 4.71
C ARG A 177 16.73 -7.33 5.77
N HIS A 178 15.82 -8.22 5.37
CA HIS A 178 14.97 -8.92 6.33
C HIS A 178 15.78 -9.88 7.21
N GLU A 179 16.66 -10.68 6.62
CA GLU A 179 17.54 -11.61 7.33
C GLU A 179 18.46 -10.88 8.33
N GLU A 180 19.08 -9.77 7.89
CA GLU A 180 19.88 -8.89 8.74
C GLU A 180 19.08 -8.38 9.96
N ASN A 181 17.83 -7.97 9.74
CA ASN A 181 16.96 -7.49 10.81
C ASN A 181 16.62 -8.62 11.80
N GLU A 182 16.23 -9.81 11.32
CA GLU A 182 15.88 -10.92 12.21
C GLU A 182 17.11 -11.39 13.03
N ALA A 183 18.30 -11.44 12.42
CA ALA A 183 19.55 -11.74 13.13
C ALA A 183 19.85 -10.70 14.23
N ALA A 184 19.66 -9.40 13.93
CA ALA A 184 19.82 -8.33 14.91
C ALA A 184 18.81 -8.43 16.08
N ASP A 185 17.56 -8.80 15.81
CA ASP A 185 16.52 -9.00 16.84
C ASP A 185 16.87 -10.19 17.74
N MET A 186 17.35 -11.29 17.16
CA MET A 186 17.79 -12.47 17.91
C MET A 186 18.99 -12.16 18.81
N ALA A 187 19.99 -11.44 18.30
CA ALA A 187 21.15 -11.03 19.08
C ALA A 187 20.78 -10.06 20.22
N ALA A 188 19.83 -9.15 19.99
CA ALA A 188 19.34 -8.24 21.03
C ALA A 188 18.60 -9.00 22.16
N ARG A 189 17.81 -10.02 21.82
CA ARG A 189 17.12 -10.88 22.79
C ARG A 189 18.08 -11.70 23.64
N ALA A 190 19.11 -12.30 23.03
CA ALA A 190 20.13 -13.07 23.74
C ALA A 190 20.90 -12.21 24.75
N ARG A 191 21.31 -11.00 24.36
CA ARG A 191 21.94 -10.05 25.31
C ARG A 191 21.02 -9.65 26.46
N GLY A 192 19.72 -9.51 26.20
CA GLY A 192 18.73 -9.19 27.23
C GLY A 192 18.46 -10.33 28.22
N SER A 193 18.57 -11.60 27.79
CA SER A 193 18.46 -12.75 28.68
C SER A 193 19.68 -12.92 29.58
N ASP A 194 20.89 -12.73 29.03
CA ASP A 194 22.14 -12.89 29.79
C ASP A 194 22.26 -11.81 30.89
N ALA A 195 21.87 -10.57 30.60
CA ALA A 195 21.85 -9.48 31.57
C ALA A 195 20.84 -9.71 32.71
N ARG A 196 19.72 -10.40 32.46
CA ARG A 196 18.72 -10.74 33.49
C ARG A 196 19.14 -11.93 34.35
N ALA A 197 19.95 -12.86 33.81
CA ALA A 197 20.46 -14.01 34.55
C ALA A 197 21.60 -13.62 35.50
N GLY A 198 22.46 -12.67 35.12
CA GLY A 198 23.59 -12.21 35.95
C GLY A 198 23.24 -11.30 37.14
N GLY A 199 22.00 -10.79 37.23
CA GLY A 199 21.57 -9.85 38.28
C GLY A 199 20.88 -10.49 39.51
N ARG A 200 20.91 -11.81 39.66
CA ARG A 200 20.22 -12.57 40.73
C ARG A 200 21.16 -13.28 41.71
N GLY A 201 22.41 -12.86 41.80
CA GLY A 201 23.38 -13.41 42.76
C GLY A 201 24.10 -12.29 43.49
N ASP A 202 23.44 -11.67 44.47
CA ASP A 202 24.06 -11.09 45.67
C ASP A 202 22.94 -10.55 46.58
N GLY A 203 22.63 -11.32 47.61
CA GLY A 203 21.62 -11.03 48.63
C GLY A 203 21.65 -12.10 49.71
#